data_AF-A0A7L4PZE0-F1
#
_entry.id   AF-A0A7L4PZE0-F1
#
_cell.length_a   1.000
_cell.length_b   1.000
_cell.length_c   1.000
_cell.angle_alpha   90.00
_cell.angle_beta   90.00
_cell.angle_gamma   90.00
#
_symmetry.space_group_name_H-M   'P 1'
#
loop_
_entity.id
_entity.type
_entity.pdbx_description
1 polymer ?
#
loop_
_entity_poly.entity_id
_entity_poly.type
_entity_poly.pdbx_seq_one_letter_code
_entity_poly.pdbx_strand_id
1 'polypeptide(L)'
;MDYSDTADRISQKVKAKGHEADPAKIEGKLRRLVEEFGVPPAEAERTVMSEIAREFSLNGLGTAAGEEKSLNSLLPGEWATVEVKVVSLTSAPSPAIAQSGILADTTGAIRFVVWTKANAPILEDGKWYRF
;
A
#
# COMPACT_ATOMS: atom_id res chain seq x y z
N MET A 1 12.66 19.57 -16.04
CA MET A 1 12.41 18.20 -15.55
C MET A 1 11.31 17.64 -16.42
N ASP A 2 11.40 16.40 -16.88
CA ASP A 2 10.30 15.77 -17.62
C ASP A 2 9.35 15.13 -16.60
N TYR A 3 8.07 15.50 -16.62
CA TYR A 3 7.05 14.95 -15.70
C TYR A 3 6.14 13.94 -16.40
N SER A 4 6.36 13.68 -17.70
CA SER A 4 5.54 12.79 -18.52
C SER A 4 5.56 11.35 -18.01
N ASP A 5 6.74 10.79 -17.71
CA ASP A 5 6.89 9.44 -17.16
C ASP A 5 6.10 9.23 -15.86
N THR A 6 6.16 10.23 -14.96
CA THR A 6 5.42 10.20 -13.70
C THR A 6 3.92 10.32 -13.95
N ALA A 7 3.50 11.20 -14.87
CA ALA A 7 2.11 11.40 -15.22
C ALA A 7 1.49 10.13 -15.83
N ASP A 8 2.20 9.47 -16.73
CA ASP A 8 1.78 8.19 -17.34
C ASP A 8 1.65 7.09 -16.30
N ARG A 9 2.62 6.97 -15.38
CA ARG A 9 2.55 5.99 -14.29
C ARG A 9 1.34 6.22 -13.38
N ILE A 10 1.02 7.48 -13.06
CA ILE A 10 -0.17 7.81 -12.25
C ILE A 10 -1.44 7.48 -13.06
N SER A 11 -1.53 7.88 -14.33
CA SER A 11 -2.67 7.57 -15.19
C SER A 11 -2.93 6.07 -15.31
N GLN A 12 -1.88 5.26 -15.51
CA GLN A 12 -1.99 3.81 -15.57
C GLN A 12 -2.51 3.20 -14.27
N LYS A 13 -2.08 3.70 -13.10
CA LYS A 13 -2.61 3.25 -11.80
C LYS A 13 -4.10 3.55 -11.63
N VAL A 14 -4.54 4.72 -12.10
CA VAL A 14 -5.97 5.09 -12.07
C VAL A 14 -6.78 4.21 -13.01
N LYS A 15 -6.23 3.93 -14.20
CA LYS A 15 -6.81 3.02 -15.20
C LYS A 15 -6.94 1.58 -14.72
N ALA A 16 -5.95 1.08 -13.99
CA ALA A 16 -6.01 -0.24 -13.36
C ALA A 16 -7.17 -0.36 -12.35
N LYS A 17 -7.56 0.75 -11.71
CA LYS A 17 -8.72 0.84 -10.82
C LYS A 17 -10.04 1.16 -11.54
N GLY A 18 -10.08 1.05 -12.87
CA GLY A 18 -11.29 1.25 -13.68
C GLY A 18 -11.69 2.70 -13.93
N HIS A 19 -10.79 3.66 -13.66
CA HIS A 19 -11.05 5.09 -13.84
C HIS A 19 -10.09 5.70 -14.86
N GLU A 20 -10.45 6.81 -15.48
CA GLU A 20 -9.62 7.45 -16.49
C GLU A 20 -9.10 8.80 -16.00
N ALA A 21 -7.78 8.96 -15.98
CA ALA A 21 -7.13 10.23 -15.67
C ALA A 21 -6.20 10.63 -16.81
N ASP A 22 -6.40 11.83 -17.35
CA ASP A 22 -5.66 12.37 -18.47
C ASP A 22 -4.21 12.70 -18.07
N PRO A 23 -3.19 12.05 -18.68
CA PRO A 23 -1.78 12.30 -18.40
C PRO A 23 -1.39 13.77 -18.55
N ALA A 24 -1.94 14.49 -19.53
CA ALA A 24 -1.61 15.90 -19.76
C ALA A 24 -2.06 16.78 -18.59
N LYS A 25 -3.21 16.47 -17.98
CA LYS A 25 -3.69 17.17 -16.79
C LYS A 25 -2.84 16.86 -15.56
N ILE A 26 -2.41 15.60 -15.41
CA ILE A 26 -1.54 15.17 -14.32
C ILE A 26 -0.19 15.88 -14.41
N GLU A 27 0.41 15.90 -15.61
CA GLU A 27 1.68 16.56 -15.89
C GLU A 27 1.60 18.06 -15.58
N GLY A 28 0.54 18.75 -16.04
CA GLY A 28 0.33 20.16 -15.75
C GLY A 28 0.25 20.46 -14.26
N LYS A 29 -0.41 19.60 -13.47
CA LYS A 29 -0.47 19.72 -12.01
C LYS A 29 0.89 19.48 -11.34
N LEU A 30 1.62 18.45 -11.75
CA LEU A 30 2.97 18.15 -11.23
C LEU A 30 3.92 19.32 -11.49
N ARG A 31 3.92 19.83 -12.72
CA ARG A 31 4.71 21.01 -13.10
C ARG A 31 4.37 22.19 -12.21
N ARG A 32 3.08 22.47 -11.99
CA ARG A 32 2.63 23.57 -11.13
C ARG A 32 3.18 23.43 -9.70
N LEU A 33 3.02 22.25 -9.10
CA LEU A 33 3.48 22.00 -7.72
C LEU A 33 4.99 22.14 -7.59
N VAL A 34 5.77 21.63 -8.54
CA VAL A 34 7.23 21.66 -8.46
C VAL A 34 7.79 23.03 -8.85
N GLU A 35 7.31 23.63 -9.92
CA GLU A 35 7.88 24.86 -10.50
C GLU A 35 7.29 26.14 -9.91
N GLU A 36 5.98 26.19 -9.67
CA GLU A 36 5.34 27.39 -9.10
C GLU A 36 5.36 27.37 -7.57
N PHE A 37 5.12 26.20 -6.96
CA PHE A 37 5.01 26.08 -5.50
C PHE A 37 6.28 25.55 -4.83
N GLY A 38 7.30 25.14 -5.60
CA GLY A 38 8.57 24.64 -5.07
C GLY A 38 8.45 23.32 -4.28
N VAL A 39 7.36 22.57 -4.48
CA VAL A 39 7.10 21.31 -3.79
C VAL A 39 8.11 20.27 -4.29
N PRO A 40 8.77 19.50 -3.39
CA PRO A 40 9.65 18.42 -3.80
C PRO A 40 8.92 17.42 -4.73
N PRO A 41 9.55 16.89 -5.80
CA PRO A 41 8.88 16.02 -6.77
C PRO A 41 8.12 14.84 -6.14
N ALA A 42 8.70 14.18 -5.14
CA ALA A 42 8.06 13.07 -4.43
C ALA A 42 6.79 13.49 -3.66
N GLU A 43 6.75 14.72 -3.16
CA GLU A 43 5.59 15.27 -2.44
C GLU A 43 4.52 15.77 -3.41
N ALA A 44 4.94 16.34 -4.55
CA ALA A 44 4.04 16.69 -5.64
C ALA A 44 3.31 15.45 -6.19
N GLU A 45 4.03 14.35 -6.40
CA GLU A 45 3.45 13.06 -6.79
C GLU A 45 2.41 12.57 -5.80
N ARG A 46 2.72 12.57 -4.50
CA ARG A 46 1.78 12.15 -3.46
C ARG A 46 0.54 13.03 -3.41
N THR A 47 0.71 14.33 -3.56
CA THR A 47 -0.38 15.30 -3.55
C THR A 47 -1.34 15.05 -4.70
N VAL A 48 -0.81 14.92 -5.93
CA VAL A 48 -1.62 14.64 -7.11
C VAL A 48 -2.31 13.28 -7.02
N MET A 49 -1.61 12.26 -6.53
CA MET A 49 -2.17 10.92 -6.35
C MET A 49 -3.31 10.91 -5.30
N SER A 50 -3.15 11.64 -4.20
CA SER A 50 -4.16 11.80 -3.15
C SER A 50 -5.38 12.60 -3.63
N GLU A 51 -5.16 13.64 -4.43
CA GLU A 51 -6.26 14.41 -5.01
C GLU A 51 -7.09 13.57 -5.98
N ILE A 52 -6.43 12.83 -6.87
CA ILE A 52 -7.07 11.89 -7.80
C ILE A 52 -7.79 10.77 -7.04
N ALA A 53 -7.21 10.27 -5.95
CA ALA A 53 -7.87 9.34 -5.04
C ALA A 53 -9.25 9.84 -4.64
N ARG A 54 -9.29 11.10 -4.22
CA ARG A 54 -10.47 11.74 -3.67
C ARG A 54 -11.48 12.05 -4.75
N GLU A 55 -11.03 12.51 -5.92
CA GLU A 55 -11.88 12.82 -7.08
C GLU A 55 -12.68 11.59 -7.52
N PHE A 56 -12.03 10.43 -7.58
CA PHE A 56 -12.67 9.19 -8.03
C PHE A 56 -13.24 8.32 -6.89
N SER A 57 -13.32 8.85 -5.66
CA SER A 57 -13.72 8.07 -4.46
C SER A 57 -12.96 6.74 -4.35
N LEU A 58 -11.71 6.74 -4.81
CA LEU A 58 -10.83 5.60 -4.76
C LEU A 58 -10.25 5.50 -3.35
N ASN A 59 -10.87 4.66 -2.53
CA ASN A 59 -10.29 4.26 -1.26
C ASN A 59 -8.88 3.65 -1.51
N GLY A 60 -7.88 4.13 -0.77
CA GLY A 60 -6.50 3.58 -0.80
C GLY A 60 -5.52 4.21 -1.79
N LEU A 61 -5.69 5.47 -2.19
CA LEU A 61 -4.64 6.24 -2.91
C LEU A 61 -4.02 7.36 -2.03
N GLY A 62 -4.61 7.69 -0.87
CA GLY A 62 -4.14 8.71 0.08
C GLY A 62 -3.65 8.19 1.44
N THR A 63 -3.78 6.89 1.71
CA THR A 63 -3.28 6.23 2.91
C THR A 63 -2.32 5.13 2.50
N ALA A 64 -1.26 4.91 3.30
CA ALA A 64 -0.34 3.79 3.15
C ALA A 64 -0.99 2.41 3.42
N ALA A 65 -2.29 2.28 3.18
CA ALA A 65 -2.99 1.00 3.13
C ALA A 65 -2.85 0.49 1.70
N GLY A 66 -2.05 -0.57 1.54
CA GLY A 66 -1.87 -1.22 0.25
C GLY A 66 -3.19 -1.74 -0.32
N GLU A 67 -3.20 -2.06 -1.61
CA GLU A 67 -4.35 -2.73 -2.22
C GLU A 67 -4.66 -4.05 -1.50
N GLU A 68 -5.94 -4.41 -1.39
CA GLU A 68 -6.31 -5.72 -0.85
C GLU A 68 -5.87 -6.81 -1.82
N LYS A 69 -5.06 -7.74 -1.34
CA LYS A 69 -4.47 -8.80 -2.14
C LYS A 69 -4.56 -10.14 -1.45
N SER A 70 -4.69 -11.20 -2.26
CA SER A 70 -4.51 -12.57 -1.77
C SER A 70 -3.03 -12.88 -1.59
N LEU A 71 -2.72 -13.79 -0.65
CA LEU A 71 -1.34 -14.12 -0.28
C LEU A 71 -0.46 -14.55 -1.47
N ASN A 72 -1.02 -15.25 -2.45
CA ASN A 72 -0.28 -15.72 -3.63
C ASN A 72 0.16 -14.60 -4.60
N SER A 73 -0.39 -13.39 -4.47
CA SER A 73 -0.15 -12.25 -5.36
C SER A 73 0.75 -11.17 -4.75
N LEU A 74 1.22 -11.40 -3.53
CA LEU A 74 2.13 -10.49 -2.83
C LEU A 74 3.51 -10.49 -3.46
N LEU A 75 4.09 -9.31 -3.62
CA LEU A 75 5.46 -9.12 -4.08
C LEU A 75 6.37 -8.63 -2.94
N PRO A 76 7.65 -9.03 -2.89
CA PRO A 76 8.59 -8.52 -1.90
C PRO A 76 8.74 -6.99 -1.97
N GLY A 77 8.73 -6.34 -0.80
CA GLY A 77 8.87 -4.88 -0.69
C GLY A 77 7.59 -4.08 -0.99
N GLU A 78 6.48 -4.77 -1.26
CA GLU A 78 5.18 -4.15 -1.49
C GLU A 78 4.43 -3.87 -0.18
N TRP A 79 3.68 -2.76 -0.17
CA TRP A 79 2.63 -2.52 0.83
C TRP A 79 1.32 -3.09 0.32
N ALA A 80 0.73 -4.02 1.07
CA ALA A 80 -0.54 -4.68 0.74
C ALA A 80 -1.43 -4.75 1.97
N THR A 81 -2.75 -4.76 1.74
CA THR A 81 -3.75 -5.11 2.76
C THR A 81 -4.12 -6.58 2.55
N VAL A 82 -4.23 -7.38 3.61
CA VAL A 82 -4.61 -8.79 3.48
C VAL A 82 -5.63 -9.20 4.53
N GLU A 83 -6.59 -10.05 4.14
CA GLU A 83 -7.51 -10.71 5.06
C GLU A 83 -7.13 -12.18 5.20
N VAL A 84 -6.69 -12.57 6.38
CA VAL A 84 -6.04 -13.86 6.60
C VAL A 84 -6.35 -14.43 7.97
N LYS A 85 -6.31 -15.76 8.07
CA LYS A 85 -6.44 -16.50 9.33
C LYS A 85 -5.07 -16.77 9.92
N VAL A 86 -4.93 -16.59 11.23
CA VAL A 86 -3.78 -17.11 11.97
C VAL A 86 -3.98 -18.61 12.14
N VAL A 87 -3.11 -19.42 11.54
CA VAL A 87 -3.24 -20.90 11.57
C VAL A 87 -2.17 -21.59 12.42
N SER A 88 -1.16 -20.82 12.84
CA SER A 88 -0.16 -21.29 13.80
C SER A 88 0.54 -20.09 14.40
N LEU A 89 0.79 -20.14 15.72
CA LEU A 89 1.70 -19.25 16.43
C LEU A 89 2.95 -20.02 16.86
N THR A 90 4.11 -19.36 16.75
CA THR A 90 5.41 -19.93 17.12
C THR A 90 6.03 -19.12 18.26
N SER A 91 6.71 -19.80 19.17
CA SER A 91 7.45 -19.15 20.26
C SER A 91 8.46 -18.13 19.70
N ALA A 92 8.47 -16.93 20.27
CA ALA A 92 9.36 -15.86 19.83
C ALA A 92 10.83 -16.24 20.10
N PRO A 93 11.70 -16.29 19.07
CA PRO A 93 13.08 -16.73 19.26
C PRO A 93 13.98 -15.67 19.92
N SER A 94 13.48 -14.43 20.09
CA SER A 94 14.21 -13.35 20.78
C SER A 94 13.25 -12.28 21.32
N PRO A 95 13.68 -11.45 22.29
CA PRO A 95 12.87 -10.33 22.82
C PRO A 95 12.49 -9.25 21.79
N ALA A 96 13.18 -9.20 20.65
CA ALA A 96 12.87 -8.26 19.57
C ALA A 96 11.62 -8.63 18.78
N ILE A 97 11.18 -9.89 18.87
CA ILE A 97 10.01 -10.44 18.18
C ILE A 97 8.90 -10.57 19.20
N ALA A 98 7.79 -9.85 19.00
CA ALA A 98 6.60 -9.98 19.84
C ALA A 98 5.83 -11.25 19.51
N GLN A 99 5.63 -11.51 18.21
CA GLN A 99 4.93 -12.69 17.72
C GLN A 99 5.50 -13.14 16.38
N SER A 100 5.42 -14.43 16.10
CA SER A 100 5.68 -14.99 14.78
C SER A 100 4.79 -16.20 14.56
N GLY A 101 4.54 -16.55 13.31
CA GLY A 101 3.65 -17.65 12.99
C GLY A 101 3.35 -17.76 11.51
N ILE A 102 2.21 -18.39 11.20
CA ILE A 102 1.72 -18.61 9.84
C ILE A 102 0.34 -17.97 9.70
N LEU A 103 0.18 -17.17 8.64
CA LEU A 103 -1.08 -16.64 8.16
C LEU A 103 -1.50 -17.43 6.92
N ALA A 104 -2.78 -17.71 6.75
CA ALA A 104 -3.29 -18.40 5.57
C ALA A 104 -4.63 -17.83 5.10
N ASP A 105 -4.85 -17.89 3.79
CA ASP A 105 -6.11 -17.63 3.11
C ASP A 105 -6.45 -18.82 2.17
N THR A 106 -7.43 -18.65 1.29
CA THR A 106 -7.79 -19.67 0.30
C THR A 106 -6.74 -19.86 -0.79
N THR A 107 -5.76 -18.97 -0.91
CA THR A 107 -4.76 -18.95 -1.99
C THR A 107 -3.40 -19.46 -1.55
N GLY A 108 -3.10 -19.45 -0.25
CA GLY A 108 -1.86 -19.98 0.28
C GLY A 108 -1.63 -19.66 1.75
N ALA A 109 -0.37 -19.81 2.16
CA ALA A 109 0.08 -19.50 3.52
C ALA A 109 1.43 -18.78 3.49
N ILE A 110 1.63 -17.86 4.42
CA ILE A 110 2.85 -17.07 4.56
C ILE A 110 3.29 -17.01 6.02
N ARG A 111 4.61 -16.95 6.25
CA ARG A 111 5.16 -16.69 7.59
C ARG A 111 5.12 -15.20 7.89
N PHE A 112 4.78 -14.85 9.12
CA PHE A 112 4.80 -13.47 9.59
C PHE A 112 5.70 -13.30 10.82
N VAL A 113 6.19 -12.07 11.01
CA VAL A 113 6.93 -11.64 12.20
C VAL A 113 6.41 -10.27 12.61
N VAL A 114 5.97 -10.14 13.86
CA VAL A 114 5.62 -8.88 14.49
C VAL A 114 6.77 -8.47 15.40
N TRP A 115 7.34 -7.30 15.15
CA TRP A 115 8.42 -6.74 15.96
C TRP A 115 7.87 -6.11 17.24
N THR A 116 8.57 -6.28 18.36
CA THR A 116 8.17 -5.70 19.66
C THR A 116 8.02 -4.18 19.61
N LYS A 117 8.87 -3.50 18.82
CA LYS A 117 8.78 -2.05 18.62
C LYS A 117 7.52 -1.58 17.89
N ALA A 118 6.83 -2.46 17.17
CA ALA A 118 5.58 -2.11 16.49
C ALA A 118 4.44 -1.89 17.49
N ASN A 119 4.54 -2.42 18.71
CA ASN A 119 3.50 -2.35 19.75
C ASN A 119 2.10 -2.74 19.21
N ALA A 120 2.07 -3.75 18.34
CA ALA A 120 0.85 -4.19 17.68
C ALA A 120 -0.03 -5.05 18.63
N PRO A 121 -1.35 -5.08 18.41
CA PRO A 121 -2.24 -5.98 19.14
C PRO A 121 -1.83 -7.45 19.00
N ILE A 122 -2.10 -8.24 20.03
CA ILE A 122 -1.78 -9.67 20.06
C ILE A 122 -2.76 -10.43 19.16
N LEU A 123 -2.21 -11.24 18.27
CA LEU A 123 -2.97 -12.15 17.41
C LEU A 123 -3.27 -13.47 18.12
N GLU A 124 -4.46 -14.01 17.86
CA GLU A 124 -4.92 -15.29 18.41
C GLU A 124 -5.00 -16.37 17.33
N ASP A 125 -4.58 -17.59 17.69
CA ASP A 125 -4.67 -18.74 16.81
C ASP A 125 -6.13 -19.04 16.44
N GLY A 126 -6.36 -19.35 15.16
CA GLY A 126 -7.69 -19.68 14.65
C GLY A 126 -8.57 -18.48 14.32
N LYS A 127 -8.14 -17.23 14.56
CA LYS A 127 -8.92 -16.03 14.24
C LYS A 127 -8.52 -15.38 12.91
N TRP A 128 -9.49 -14.71 12.30
CA TRP A 128 -9.31 -13.92 11.08
C TRP A 128 -9.02 -12.47 11.42
N TYR A 129 -8.09 -11.88 10.66
CA TYR A 129 -7.68 -10.48 10.81
C TYR A 129 -7.50 -9.85 9.43
N ARG A 130 -7.64 -8.53 9.43
CA ARG A 130 -7.32 -7.66 8.29
C ARG A 130 -6.12 -6.79 8.67
N PHE A 131 -5.04 -6.89 7.91
CA PHE A 131 -3.81 -6.13 8.09
C PHE A 131 -3.67 -5.09 6.99
#